data_AF-A0A0C1RMC3-F1
#
_entry.id   AF-A0A0C1RMC3-F1
#
_cell.length_a   1.000
_cell.length_b   1.000
_cell.length_c   1.000
_cell.angle_alpha   90.00
_cell.angle_beta   90.00
_cell.angle_gamma   90.00
#
_symmetry.space_group_name_H-M   'P 1'
#
loop_
_entity.id
_entity.type
_entity.pdbx_description
1 polymer ?
#
loop_
_entity_poly.entity_id
_entity_poly.type
_entity_poly.pdbx_seq_one_letter_code
_entity_poly.pdbx_strand_id
1 'polypeptide(L)'
;MTNVEFRSTQHPSLCRVNYLHRGEALDILSSTIDGESNIWTKHDLLAVIAEKCRVSPNLADIVLAYGSEYTNTINIDNFKSDIIQSIIVRDYFQSIACRGFSFEVGNEVEFSWQLRPSIDFSLALYTGKDLYYPSRIRHYLPRVSKSHVSRGRLPAVAFALGRYVQHNLFIFVLQSDLVFQGPACIREHFRGWRKILFGQIQAFAKPGTKCIFLCQSEDVLRTCSAEYKQPNTVPLLWRQIYEGTAAFYGMRRVQFPHRLNIQCLTEIPRRFSSNFYVKQLQPTIMAKGGKNYERSQSRRSVL
;
A
#
# COMPACT_ATOMS: atom_id res chain seq x y z
N MET A 1 11.00 -22.15 17.20
CA MET A 1 10.33 -21.20 16.29
C MET A 1 8.97 -20.89 16.88
N THR A 2 8.87 -19.77 17.59
CA THR A 2 7.64 -19.34 18.26
C THR A 2 6.63 -18.89 17.21
N ASN A 3 5.51 -19.61 17.12
CA ASN A 3 4.33 -19.17 16.37
C ASN A 3 3.82 -17.89 17.05
N VAL A 4 4.15 -16.74 16.46
CA VAL A 4 3.44 -15.51 16.74
C VAL A 4 2.05 -15.71 16.16
N GLU A 5 1.11 -16.15 16.99
CA GLU A 5 -0.31 -16.09 16.67
C GLU A 5 -0.63 -14.61 16.41
N PHE A 6 -0.72 -14.28 15.13
CA PHE A 6 -1.15 -12.97 14.67
C PHE A 6 -2.62 -12.83 15.10
N ARG A 7 -2.84 -12.27 16.30
CA ARG A 7 -4.17 -11.93 16.80
C ARG A 7 -4.74 -10.89 15.85
N SER A 8 -5.58 -11.38 14.94
CA SER A 8 -6.36 -10.67 13.95
C SER A 8 -7.44 -9.81 14.63
N THR A 9 -7.03 -8.85 15.44
CA THR A 9 -7.92 -7.80 15.94
C THR A 9 -7.87 -6.67 14.91
N GLN A 10 -8.90 -6.63 14.06
CA GLN A 10 -9.30 -5.51 13.18
C GLN A 10 -8.13 -4.81 12.45
N HIS A 11 -7.85 -5.22 11.21
CA HIS A 11 -6.98 -4.44 10.32
C HIS A 11 -7.68 -3.11 9.98
N PRO A 12 -7.16 -1.94 10.42
CA PRO A 12 -7.75 -0.67 10.01
C PRO A 12 -7.54 -0.49 8.50
N SER A 13 -8.59 -0.09 7.79
CA SER A 13 -8.42 0.43 6.43
C SER A 13 -7.64 1.74 6.53
N LEU A 14 -6.49 1.80 5.88
CA LEU A 14 -5.65 2.99 5.87
C LEU A 14 -5.76 3.59 4.47
N CYS A 15 -6.73 4.49 4.27
CA CYS A 15 -7.00 5.09 2.97
C CYS A 15 -5.88 6.04 2.52
N ARG A 16 -5.17 6.65 3.48
CA ARG A 16 -4.06 7.57 3.24
C ARG A 16 -3.10 7.51 4.40
N VAL A 17 -1.82 7.36 4.11
CA VAL A 17 -0.74 7.29 5.09
C VAL A 17 0.37 8.24 4.67
N ASN A 18 0.60 9.28 5.47
CA ASN A 18 1.78 10.13 5.37
C ASN A 18 2.81 9.66 6.39
N TYR A 19 3.65 8.70 6.01
CA TYR A 19 4.60 8.07 6.94
C TYR A 19 5.96 8.76 6.85
N LEU A 20 6.28 9.58 7.85
CA LEU A 20 7.55 10.29 8.00
C LEU A 20 8.68 9.31 8.41
N HIS A 21 8.96 8.34 7.53
CA HIS A 21 9.87 7.23 7.75
C HIS A 21 11.25 7.73 8.14
N ARG A 22 11.74 7.47 9.38
CA ARG A 22 13.14 7.08 9.78
C ARG A 22 13.28 6.69 11.28
N GLY A 23 12.72 5.56 11.71
CA GLY A 23 13.07 4.94 13.01
C GLY A 23 12.87 5.85 14.24
N GLU A 24 13.88 5.96 15.10
CA GLU A 24 13.89 6.81 16.31
C GLU A 24 13.78 8.31 16.02
N ALA A 25 13.98 8.74 14.76
CA ALA A 25 13.83 10.14 14.37
C ALA A 25 12.42 10.67 14.63
N LEU A 26 11.39 9.80 14.57
CA LEU A 26 10.01 10.17 14.90
C LEU A 26 9.84 10.51 16.38
N ASP A 27 10.43 9.71 17.26
CA ASP A 27 10.31 9.90 18.71
C ASP A 27 11.08 11.15 19.14
N ILE A 28 12.27 11.37 18.56
CA ILE A 28 13.07 12.57 18.76
C ILE A 28 12.33 13.81 18.25
N LEU A 29 11.76 13.78 17.04
CA LEU A 29 10.99 14.91 16.51
C LEU A 29 9.80 15.21 17.41
N SER A 30 9.04 14.18 17.80
CA SER A 30 7.84 14.34 18.62
C SER A 30 8.14 15.01 19.96
N SER A 31 9.25 14.64 20.63
CA SER A 31 9.64 15.26 21.90
C SER A 31 10.26 16.65 21.72
N THR A 32 11.01 16.86 20.64
CA THR A 32 11.74 18.11 20.38
C THR A 32 10.80 19.28 20.08
N ILE A 33 9.76 19.03 19.29
CA ILE A 33 8.82 20.07 18.84
C ILE A 33 7.62 20.21 19.77
N ASP A 34 7.54 19.41 20.83
CA ASP A 34 6.47 19.54 21.80
C ASP A 34 6.54 20.92 22.49
N GLY A 35 5.39 21.57 22.64
CA GLY A 35 5.30 22.94 23.15
C GLY A 35 5.76 24.07 22.18
N GLU A 36 6.31 23.77 21.01
CA GLU A 36 6.76 24.80 20.06
C GLU A 36 5.60 25.39 19.26
N SER A 37 5.45 26.72 19.23
CA SER A 37 4.38 27.43 18.51
C SER A 37 4.88 28.48 17.52
N ASN A 38 6.15 28.89 17.60
CA ASN A 38 6.73 29.99 16.80
C ASN A 38 7.62 29.51 15.64
N ILE A 39 7.36 28.33 15.10
CA ILE A 39 8.13 27.75 14.00
C ILE A 39 7.36 27.97 12.69
N TRP A 40 7.89 28.83 11.84
CA TRP A 40 7.25 29.20 10.57
C TRP A 40 7.98 28.64 9.35
N THR A 41 9.29 28.42 9.48
CA THR A 41 10.11 27.89 8.40
C THR A 41 10.78 26.57 8.77
N LYS A 42 11.13 25.80 7.74
CA LYS A 42 11.94 24.59 7.86
C LYS A 42 13.31 24.89 8.47
N HIS A 43 13.86 26.08 8.22
CA HIS A 43 15.14 26.49 8.80
C HIS A 43 15.02 26.72 10.31
N ASP A 44 13.95 27.39 10.76
CA ASP A 44 13.68 27.58 12.20
C ASP A 44 13.51 26.23 12.91
N LEU A 45 12.78 25.31 12.27
CA LEU A 45 12.62 23.96 12.82
C LEU A 45 13.96 23.23 12.93
N LEU A 46 14.83 23.35 11.94
CA LEU A 46 16.17 22.74 11.99
C LEU A 46 17.05 23.37 13.07
N ALA A 47 16.92 24.68 13.32
CA ALA A 47 17.61 25.36 14.40
C ALA A 47 17.15 24.85 15.77
N VAL A 48 15.83 24.73 15.98
CA VAL A 48 15.26 24.15 17.21
C VAL A 48 15.71 22.70 17.41
N ILE A 49 15.72 21.90 16.33
CA ILE A 49 16.23 20.53 16.39
C ILE A 49 17.71 20.52 16.76
N ALA A 50 18.53 21.41 16.19
CA ALA A 50 19.97 21.50 16.46
C ALA A 50 20.30 21.92 17.89
N GLU A 51 19.48 22.79 18.48
CA GLU A 51 19.62 23.25 19.85
C GLU A 51 19.26 22.14 20.85
N LYS A 52 18.11 21.47 20.63
CA LYS A 52 17.58 20.47 21.56
C LYS A 52 18.20 19.08 21.37
N CYS A 53 18.70 18.78 20.18
CA CYS A 53 19.22 17.47 19.80
C CYS A 53 20.38 17.63 18.80
N ARG A 54 21.30 16.65 18.72
CA ARG A 54 22.25 16.64 17.59
C ARG A 54 21.47 16.39 16.31
N VAL A 55 21.52 17.33 15.35
CA VAL A 55 20.89 17.14 14.03
C VAL A 55 21.49 15.90 13.38
N SER A 56 20.70 14.83 13.31
CA SER A 56 21.06 13.71 12.45
C SER A 56 20.67 14.04 11.01
N PRO A 57 21.42 13.55 10.01
CA PRO A 57 21.04 13.71 8.59
C PRO A 57 19.62 13.21 8.29
N ASN A 58 19.14 12.24 9.07
CA ASN A 58 17.80 11.68 8.99
C ASN A 58 16.70 12.68 9.38
N LEU A 59 16.92 13.46 10.45
CA LEU A 59 15.99 14.48 10.92
C LEU A 59 15.91 15.63 9.92
N ALA A 60 17.07 16.06 9.41
CA ALA A 60 17.15 17.10 8.40
C ALA A 60 16.40 16.71 7.12
N ASP A 61 16.61 15.48 6.62
CA ASP A 61 15.91 14.96 5.46
C ASP A 61 14.37 14.99 5.65
N ILE A 62 13.86 14.64 6.83
CA ILE A 62 12.42 14.66 7.12
C ILE A 62 11.86 16.07 6.99
N VAL A 63 12.48 17.04 7.67
CA VAL A 63 12.01 18.43 7.69
C VAL A 63 12.10 19.06 6.29
N LEU A 64 13.22 18.85 5.59
CA LEU A 64 13.43 19.43 4.28
C LEU A 64 12.46 18.87 3.23
N ALA A 65 12.17 17.57 3.28
CA ALA A 65 11.24 16.92 2.36
C ALA A 65 9.76 17.00 2.79
N TYR A 66 9.45 17.50 4.00
CA TYR A 66 8.07 17.69 4.42
C TYR A 66 7.37 18.79 3.61
N GLY A 67 6.12 18.54 3.20
CA GLY A 67 5.38 19.44 2.32
C GLY A 67 5.98 19.56 0.92
N SER A 68 5.63 20.65 0.22
CA SER A 68 6.13 20.90 -1.13
C SER A 68 7.64 21.20 -1.11
N GLU A 69 8.34 20.78 -2.16
CA GLU A 69 9.79 20.99 -2.30
C GLU A 69 10.17 22.47 -2.41
N TYR A 70 9.28 23.30 -2.96
CA TYR A 70 9.53 24.72 -3.22
C TYR A 70 9.13 25.64 -2.07
N THR A 71 8.54 25.10 -1.00
CA THR A 71 8.12 25.90 0.16
C THR A 71 9.07 25.68 1.33
N ASN A 72 9.67 26.80 1.77
CA ASN A 72 10.44 26.86 3.02
C ASN A 72 9.54 26.99 4.25
N THR A 73 8.26 27.29 4.07
CA THR A 73 7.30 27.39 5.16
C THR A 73 6.86 26.00 5.63
N ILE A 74 6.54 25.91 6.92
CA ILE A 74 5.98 24.70 7.53
C ILE A 74 4.81 25.10 8.41
N ASN A 75 3.71 24.36 8.30
CA ASN A 75 2.64 24.42 9.29
C ASN A 75 3.00 23.43 10.40
N ILE A 76 3.44 23.96 11.55
CA ILE A 76 3.95 23.14 12.64
C ILE A 76 2.87 22.23 13.24
N ASP A 77 1.62 22.67 13.30
CA ASP A 77 0.51 21.88 13.86
C ASP A 77 0.19 20.67 12.98
N ASN A 78 0.16 20.88 11.65
CA ASN A 78 -0.01 19.78 10.70
C ASN A 78 1.17 18.81 10.78
N PHE A 79 2.40 19.32 10.91
CA PHE A 79 3.60 18.48 11.04
C PHE A 79 3.58 17.64 12.32
N LYS A 80 3.18 18.22 13.46
CA LYS A 80 2.98 17.50 14.73
C LYS A 80 1.93 16.40 14.59
N SER A 81 0.79 16.71 13.96
CA SER A 81 -0.27 15.74 13.71
C SER A 81 0.23 14.57 12.86
N ASP A 82 0.97 14.84 11.78
CA ASP A 82 1.55 13.83 10.91
C ASP A 82 2.61 12.96 11.60
N ILE A 83 3.38 13.52 12.55
CA ILE A 83 4.31 12.75 13.39
C ILE A 83 3.55 11.77 14.29
N ILE A 84 2.51 12.25 14.99
CA ILE A 84 1.68 11.40 15.87
C ILE A 84 1.05 10.26 15.06
N GLN A 85 0.49 10.57 13.89
CA GLN A 85 -0.05 9.55 12.98
C GLN A 85 1.03 8.59 12.49
N SER A 86 2.23 9.09 12.17
CA SER A 86 3.36 8.25 11.76
C SER A 86 3.77 7.27 12.85
N ILE A 87 3.72 7.66 14.13
CA ILE A 87 4.02 6.78 15.27
C ILE A 87 2.98 5.66 15.36
N ILE A 88 1.68 5.98 15.27
CA ILE A 88 0.60 4.97 15.29
C ILE A 88 0.76 3.98 14.12
N VAL A 89 1.06 4.50 12.93
CA VAL A 89 1.23 3.67 11.73
C VAL A 89 2.53 2.86 11.76
N ARG A 90 3.58 3.34 12.45
CA ARG A 90 4.83 2.59 12.65
C ARG A 90 4.55 1.26 13.34
N ASP A 91 3.72 1.25 14.38
CA ASP A 91 3.39 0.04 15.13
C ASP A 91 2.66 -0.97 14.23
N TYR A 92 1.75 -0.48 13.38
CA TYR A 92 1.13 -1.31 12.35
C TYR A 92 2.17 -1.90 11.38
N PHE A 93 3.08 -1.09 10.84
CA PHE A 93 4.11 -1.58 9.92
C PHE A 93 5.06 -2.59 10.57
N GLN A 94 5.46 -2.36 11.82
CA GLN A 94 6.25 -3.29 12.60
C GLN A 94 5.51 -4.61 12.81
N SER A 95 4.21 -4.56 13.13
CA SER A 95 3.39 -5.76 13.28
C SER A 95 3.44 -6.62 12.02
N ILE A 96 3.39 -6.00 10.83
CA ILE A 96 3.46 -6.73 9.56
C ILE A 96 4.90 -6.99 9.06
N ALA A 97 5.92 -6.74 9.88
CA ALA A 97 7.33 -6.82 9.51
C ALA A 97 7.64 -6.08 8.20
N CYS A 98 7.21 -4.82 8.13
CA CYS A 98 7.42 -3.87 7.04
C CYS A 98 8.10 -2.61 7.60
N ARG A 99 8.95 -1.96 6.80
CA ARG A 99 9.56 -0.68 7.18
C ARG A 99 8.59 0.51 7.07
N GLY A 100 7.51 0.34 6.32
CA GLY A 100 6.57 1.40 6.06
C GLY A 100 7.00 2.36 4.96
N PHE A 101 6.02 3.02 4.36
CA PHE A 101 6.20 4.12 3.41
C PHE A 101 4.89 4.89 3.31
N SER A 102 4.94 6.10 2.76
CA SER A 102 3.74 6.90 2.52
C SER A 102 2.98 6.42 1.28
N PHE A 103 1.67 6.27 1.40
CA PHE A 103 0.82 5.84 0.28
C PHE A 103 -0.63 6.36 0.40
N GLU A 104 -1.33 6.35 -0.71
CA GLU A 104 -2.78 6.45 -0.80
C GLU A 104 -3.36 5.14 -1.29
N VAL A 105 -4.58 4.81 -0.86
CA VAL A 105 -5.35 3.69 -1.42
C VAL A 105 -6.37 4.24 -2.40
N GLY A 106 -6.42 3.67 -3.59
CA GLY A 106 -7.52 3.89 -4.52
C GLY A 106 -8.20 2.57 -4.87
N ASN A 107 -9.52 2.56 -4.74
CA ASN A 107 -10.40 1.61 -5.40
C ASN A 107 -10.66 2.11 -6.84
N GLU A 108 -11.11 1.24 -7.74
CA GLU A 108 -11.44 1.61 -9.13
C GLU A 108 -10.24 2.12 -9.91
N VAL A 109 -9.22 1.29 -9.94
CA VAL A 109 -7.96 1.56 -10.62
C VAL A 109 -8.17 1.76 -12.12
N GLU A 110 -7.77 2.94 -12.62
CA GLU A 110 -7.63 3.19 -14.06
C GLU A 110 -6.42 2.42 -14.60
N PHE A 111 -6.69 1.46 -15.48
CA PHE A 111 -5.68 0.61 -16.08
C PHE A 111 -5.43 1.05 -17.52
N SER A 112 -4.16 1.12 -17.92
CA SER A 112 -3.77 1.47 -19.30
C SER A 112 -4.27 0.48 -20.35
N TRP A 113 -4.64 -0.75 -19.94
CA TRP A 113 -5.20 -1.77 -20.81
C TRP A 113 -6.64 -2.10 -20.45
N GLN A 114 -7.40 -2.57 -21.44
CA GLN A 114 -8.79 -2.97 -21.23
C GLN A 114 -8.88 -4.25 -20.39
N LEU A 115 -9.48 -4.11 -19.20
CA LEU A 115 -9.79 -5.23 -18.31
C LEU A 115 -11.04 -5.97 -18.80
N ARG A 116 -11.12 -7.27 -18.53
CA ARG A 116 -12.32 -8.07 -18.77
C ARG A 116 -13.46 -7.59 -17.86
N PRO A 117 -14.71 -7.58 -18.34
CA PRO A 117 -15.87 -7.18 -17.52
C PRO A 117 -16.07 -7.99 -16.24
N SER A 118 -15.50 -9.20 -16.18
CA SER A 118 -15.54 -10.05 -14.99
C SER A 118 -14.60 -9.59 -13.87
N ILE A 119 -13.72 -8.62 -14.11
CA ILE A 119 -12.81 -8.07 -13.10
C ILE A 119 -13.55 -6.92 -12.40
N ASP A 120 -14.17 -7.22 -11.26
CA ASP A 120 -14.98 -6.28 -10.48
C ASP A 120 -14.35 -5.92 -9.13
N PHE A 121 -13.07 -6.25 -8.95
CA PHE A 121 -12.24 -5.76 -7.86
C PHE A 121 -10.93 -5.22 -8.39
N SER A 122 -10.63 -3.96 -8.07
CA SER A 122 -9.34 -3.33 -8.32
C SER A 122 -8.97 -2.43 -7.14
N LEU A 123 -7.71 -2.56 -6.70
CA LEU A 123 -7.17 -1.80 -5.59
C LEU A 123 -5.72 -1.46 -5.87
N ALA A 124 -5.30 -0.23 -5.61
CA ALA A 124 -3.90 0.17 -5.76
C ALA A 124 -3.41 1.01 -4.59
N LEU A 125 -2.11 0.88 -4.32
CA LEU A 125 -1.33 1.79 -3.50
C LEU A 125 -0.73 2.84 -4.43
N TYR A 126 -1.14 4.09 -4.29
CA TYR A 126 -0.62 5.22 -5.06
C TYR A 126 0.42 6.01 -4.26
N THR A 127 1.31 6.65 -5.00
CA THR A 127 2.10 7.75 -4.44
C THR A 127 1.32 9.06 -4.50
N GLY A 128 1.52 9.95 -3.53
CA GLY A 128 0.81 11.23 -3.41
C GLY A 128 1.78 12.42 -3.51
N LYS A 129 1.41 13.49 -4.22
CA LYS A 129 2.30 14.66 -4.38
C LYS A 129 2.59 15.38 -3.07
N ASP A 130 1.64 15.32 -2.15
CA ASP A 130 1.64 15.91 -0.82
C ASP A 130 2.01 14.90 0.28
N LEU A 131 2.37 13.68 -0.10
CA LEU A 131 2.93 12.69 0.82
C LEU A 131 4.45 12.86 0.96
N TYR A 132 4.96 12.47 2.12
CA TYR A 132 6.38 12.46 2.38
C TYR A 132 7.07 11.33 1.61
N TYR A 133 8.09 11.73 0.86
CA TYR A 133 9.10 10.86 0.27
C TYR A 133 10.45 11.55 0.42
N PRO A 134 11.55 10.82 0.73
CA PRO A 134 12.88 11.41 0.72
C PRO A 134 13.16 12.08 -0.63
N SER A 135 13.90 13.21 -0.64
CA SER A 135 14.10 14.02 -1.85
C SER A 135 14.54 13.18 -3.05
N ARG A 136 15.48 12.24 -2.84
CA ARG A 136 15.92 11.31 -3.90
C ARG A 136 14.75 10.57 -4.55
N ILE A 137 13.82 10.02 -3.77
CA ILE A 137 12.65 9.29 -4.27
C ILE A 137 11.68 10.24 -4.99
N ARG A 138 11.42 11.42 -4.41
CA ARG A 138 10.52 12.43 -4.98
C ARG A 138 10.95 12.88 -6.37
N HIS A 139 12.26 13.05 -6.61
CA HIS A 139 12.80 13.41 -7.93
C HIS A 139 12.62 12.31 -8.99
N TYR A 140 12.64 11.03 -8.57
CA TYR A 140 12.54 9.91 -9.51
C TYR A 140 11.11 9.46 -9.79
N LEU A 141 10.17 9.59 -8.85
CA LEU A 141 8.78 9.13 -9.03
C LEU A 141 8.14 9.68 -10.33
N PRO A 142 8.24 10.99 -10.66
CA PRO A 142 7.67 11.52 -11.91
C PRO A 142 8.35 11.01 -13.18
N ARG A 143 9.54 10.42 -13.08
CA ARG A 143 10.30 9.89 -14.22
C ARG A 143 9.89 8.46 -14.59
N VAL A 144 9.07 7.81 -13.76
CA VAL A 144 8.52 6.48 -14.04
C VAL A 144 7.41 6.62 -15.09
N SER A 145 7.75 6.36 -16.35
CA SER A 145 6.86 6.61 -17.50
C SER A 145 6.06 5.39 -17.96
N LYS A 146 6.44 4.18 -17.55
CA LYS A 146 5.80 2.92 -17.95
C LYS A 146 5.07 2.28 -16.77
N SER A 147 4.12 3.02 -16.20
CA SER A 147 3.21 2.50 -15.18
C SER A 147 1.97 1.93 -15.85
N HIS A 148 1.52 0.76 -15.42
CA HIS A 148 0.24 0.20 -15.87
C HIS A 148 -0.93 0.99 -15.27
N VAL A 149 -0.68 1.54 -14.08
CA VAL A 149 -1.63 2.26 -13.23
C VAL A 149 -0.99 3.56 -12.75
N SER A 150 -1.68 4.68 -12.91
CA SER A 150 -1.20 5.97 -12.39
C SER A 150 -2.34 6.84 -11.91
N ARG A 151 -2.05 7.74 -10.95
CA ARG A 151 -2.99 8.76 -10.48
C ARG A 151 -2.28 10.11 -10.47
N GLY A 152 -2.85 11.11 -11.13
CA GLY A 152 -2.27 12.46 -11.15
C GLY A 152 -0.84 12.55 -11.75
N ARG A 153 -0.53 11.67 -12.72
CA ARG A 153 0.81 11.47 -13.33
C ARG A 153 1.86 10.84 -12.42
N LEU A 154 1.48 10.30 -11.28
CA LEU A 154 2.36 9.52 -10.42
C LEU A 154 2.05 8.02 -10.55
N PRO A 155 3.08 7.15 -10.56
CA PRO A 155 2.88 5.72 -10.67
C PRO A 155 2.21 5.15 -9.40
N ALA A 156 1.47 4.07 -9.58
CA ALA A 156 1.13 3.22 -8.45
C ALA A 156 2.41 2.55 -7.91
N VAL A 157 2.49 2.42 -6.60
CA VAL A 157 3.50 1.56 -5.95
C VAL A 157 3.20 0.11 -6.29
N ALA A 158 1.94 -0.28 -6.14
CA ALA A 158 1.46 -1.62 -6.39
C ALA A 158 -0.05 -1.66 -6.58
N PHE A 159 -0.55 -2.71 -7.22
CA PHE A 159 -1.97 -2.89 -7.47
C PHE A 159 -2.37 -4.37 -7.41
N ALA A 160 -3.66 -4.59 -7.21
CA ALA A 160 -4.30 -5.88 -7.22
C ALA A 160 -5.55 -5.85 -8.10
N LEU A 161 -5.75 -6.92 -8.86
CA LEU A 161 -6.94 -7.13 -9.69
C LEU A 161 -7.56 -8.47 -9.31
N GLY A 162 -8.88 -8.50 -9.28
CA GLY A 162 -9.60 -9.68 -8.86
C GLY A 162 -11.07 -9.66 -9.26
N ARG A 163 -11.77 -10.67 -8.74
CA ARG A 163 -13.19 -10.87 -8.98
C ARG A 163 -13.90 -11.37 -7.74
N TYR A 164 -15.09 -10.86 -7.48
CA TYR A 164 -16.04 -11.46 -6.57
C TYR A 164 -16.81 -12.60 -7.25
N VAL A 165 -16.85 -13.75 -6.57
CA VAL A 165 -17.68 -14.89 -6.96
C VAL A 165 -18.41 -15.36 -5.72
N GLN A 166 -19.74 -15.20 -5.72
CA GLN A 166 -20.59 -15.45 -4.56
C GLN A 166 -20.10 -14.64 -3.34
N HIS A 167 -19.71 -15.30 -2.25
CA HIS A 167 -19.20 -14.68 -1.02
C HIS A 167 -17.67 -14.68 -0.93
N ASN A 168 -16.96 -14.80 -2.05
CA ASN A 168 -15.52 -14.96 -2.08
C ASN A 168 -14.87 -13.94 -3.00
N LEU A 169 -13.74 -13.39 -2.58
CA LEU A 169 -12.90 -12.51 -3.39
C LEU A 169 -11.71 -13.30 -3.94
N PHE A 170 -11.55 -13.35 -5.25
CA PHE A 170 -10.42 -13.98 -5.91
C PHE A 170 -9.46 -12.93 -6.46
N ILE A 171 -8.23 -12.90 -5.96
CA ILE A 171 -7.16 -12.03 -6.42
C ILE A 171 -6.36 -12.78 -7.49
N PHE A 172 -6.42 -12.27 -8.72
CA PHE A 172 -5.76 -12.83 -9.88
C PHE A 172 -4.40 -12.20 -10.13
N VAL A 173 -4.27 -10.90 -9.86
CA VAL A 173 -3.01 -10.16 -10.00
C VAL A 173 -2.71 -9.45 -8.69
N LEU A 174 -1.46 -9.55 -8.24
CA LEU A 174 -0.87 -8.78 -7.15
C LEU A 174 0.53 -8.36 -7.62
N GLN A 175 0.71 -7.10 -8.00
CA GLN A 175 1.94 -6.67 -8.70
C GLN A 175 2.38 -5.26 -8.31
N SER A 176 3.67 -4.96 -8.49
CA SER A 176 4.21 -3.61 -8.37
C SER A 176 4.66 -3.05 -9.70
N ASP A 177 4.21 -1.83 -10.02
CA ASP A 177 4.66 -1.06 -11.18
C ASP A 177 6.09 -0.54 -11.02
N LEU A 178 6.54 -0.36 -9.77
CA LEU A 178 7.88 0.13 -9.45
C LEU A 178 8.95 -0.97 -9.45
N VAL A 179 8.58 -2.25 -9.34
CA VAL A 179 9.55 -3.36 -9.26
C VAL A 179 10.35 -3.54 -10.56
N PHE A 180 9.76 -3.22 -11.71
CA PHE A 180 10.37 -3.42 -13.03
C PHE A 180 10.97 -2.14 -13.63
N GLN A 181 10.72 -0.97 -13.04
CA GLN A 181 11.01 0.33 -13.64
C GLN A 181 11.89 1.17 -12.71
N GLY A 182 13.17 1.33 -13.06
CA GLY A 182 14.02 2.38 -12.49
C GLY A 182 14.85 2.02 -11.23
N PRO A 183 15.37 3.04 -10.53
CA PRO A 183 16.52 2.93 -9.63
C PRO A 183 16.24 2.07 -8.40
N ALA A 184 17.26 1.31 -7.99
CA ALA A 184 17.19 0.35 -6.89
C ALA A 184 16.64 0.97 -5.59
N CYS A 185 16.96 2.24 -5.30
CA CYS A 185 16.51 2.94 -4.10
C CYS A 185 14.98 3.11 -4.00
N ILE A 186 14.26 3.25 -5.13
CA ILE A 186 12.78 3.29 -5.12
C ILE A 186 12.23 1.95 -4.65
N ARG A 187 12.75 0.86 -5.21
CA ARG A 187 12.33 -0.50 -4.87
C ARG A 187 12.59 -0.82 -3.39
N GLU A 188 13.72 -0.34 -2.87
CA GLU A 188 14.07 -0.48 -1.46
C GLU A 188 13.17 0.35 -0.53
N HIS A 189 12.77 1.56 -0.95
CA HIS A 189 11.90 2.42 -0.16
C HIS A 189 10.49 1.82 0.00
N PHE A 190 9.93 1.26 -1.08
CA PHE A 190 8.62 0.62 -1.07
C PHE A 190 8.65 -0.85 -0.61
N ARG A 191 9.65 -1.24 0.20
CA ARG A 191 9.83 -2.62 0.66
C ARG A 191 8.66 -3.08 1.53
N GLY A 192 8.10 -4.23 1.17
CA GLY A 192 6.96 -4.83 1.89
C GLY A 192 5.60 -4.36 1.38
N TRP A 193 5.56 -3.63 0.25
CA TRP A 193 4.31 -3.22 -0.43
C TRP A 193 3.28 -4.35 -0.54
N ARG A 194 3.72 -5.59 -0.82
CA ARG A 194 2.82 -6.74 -0.98
C ARG A 194 2.01 -7.06 0.27
N LYS A 195 2.60 -6.83 1.44
CA LYS A 195 1.94 -7.03 2.74
C LYS A 195 0.93 -5.91 2.96
N ILE A 196 1.36 -4.65 2.81
CA ILE A 196 0.48 -3.49 2.95
C ILE A 196 -0.72 -3.62 2.01
N LEU A 197 -0.49 -3.87 0.72
CA LEU A 197 -1.55 -4.02 -0.28
C LEU A 197 -2.50 -5.16 0.08
N PHE A 198 -2.01 -6.34 0.45
CA PHE A 198 -2.87 -7.46 0.84
C PHE A 198 -3.65 -7.19 2.14
N GLY A 199 -3.07 -6.45 3.08
CA GLY A 199 -3.78 -5.93 4.26
C GLY A 199 -4.93 -5.00 3.87
N GLN A 200 -4.72 -4.10 2.89
CA GLN A 200 -5.78 -3.26 2.35
C GLN A 200 -6.83 -4.08 1.58
N ILE A 201 -6.45 -5.12 0.84
CA ILE A 201 -7.42 -6.03 0.18
C ILE A 201 -8.36 -6.65 1.23
N GLN A 202 -7.85 -7.06 2.40
CA GLN A 202 -8.69 -7.56 3.49
C GLN A 202 -9.65 -6.49 4.03
N ALA A 203 -9.15 -5.27 4.23
CA ALA A 203 -9.95 -4.17 4.77
C ALA A 203 -11.02 -3.65 3.79
N PHE A 204 -10.75 -3.72 2.48
CA PHE A 204 -11.65 -3.28 1.40
C PHE A 204 -12.51 -4.41 0.80
N ALA A 205 -12.45 -5.62 1.36
CA ALA A 205 -13.33 -6.70 0.93
C ALA A 205 -14.80 -6.33 1.20
N LYS A 206 -15.70 -6.59 0.25
CA LYS A 206 -17.14 -6.28 0.39
C LYS A 206 -17.71 -6.93 1.67
N PRO A 207 -18.65 -6.28 2.38
CA PRO A 207 -19.36 -6.91 3.50
C PRO A 207 -19.95 -8.27 3.09
N GLY A 208 -19.77 -9.28 3.95
CA GLY A 208 -20.20 -10.66 3.66
C GLY A 208 -19.20 -11.51 2.86
N THR A 209 -18.03 -10.96 2.50
CA THR A 209 -16.92 -11.77 1.98
C THR A 209 -16.42 -12.73 3.06
N LYS A 210 -16.46 -14.03 2.76
CA LYS A 210 -16.05 -15.11 3.69
C LYS A 210 -14.59 -15.50 3.51
N CYS A 211 -14.11 -15.50 2.27
CA CYS A 211 -12.74 -15.90 1.96
C CYS A 211 -12.12 -14.99 0.90
N ILE A 212 -10.80 -14.81 1.02
CA ILE A 212 -9.96 -14.25 -0.03
C ILE A 212 -9.09 -15.36 -0.59
N PHE A 213 -9.15 -15.54 -1.89
CA PHE A 213 -8.33 -16.46 -2.65
C PHE A 213 -7.24 -15.70 -3.39
N LEU A 214 -6.02 -16.20 -3.40
CA LEU A 214 -4.88 -15.63 -4.13
C LEU A 214 -4.37 -16.67 -5.13
N CYS A 215 -4.22 -16.28 -6.39
CA CYS A 215 -3.62 -17.15 -7.41
C CYS A 215 -2.20 -17.57 -7.05
N GLN A 216 -1.78 -18.73 -7.55
CA GLN A 216 -0.39 -19.15 -7.48
C GLN A 216 0.47 -18.36 -8.46
N SER A 217 1.73 -18.14 -8.10
CA SER A 217 2.70 -17.42 -8.94
C SER A 217 2.78 -18.00 -10.36
N GLU A 218 2.75 -19.33 -10.47
CA GLU A 218 2.76 -20.10 -11.72
C GLU A 218 1.58 -19.76 -12.63
N ASP A 219 0.38 -19.73 -12.05
CA ASP A 219 -0.84 -19.45 -12.80
C ASP A 219 -0.90 -18.00 -13.26
N VAL A 220 -0.42 -17.06 -12.46
CA VAL A 220 -0.35 -15.65 -12.88
C VAL A 220 0.71 -15.43 -13.95
N LEU A 221 1.90 -16.05 -13.84
CA LEU A 221 2.92 -15.89 -14.88
C LEU A 221 2.41 -16.35 -16.26
N ARG A 222 1.59 -17.40 -16.29
CA ARG A 222 0.93 -17.93 -17.50
C ARG A 222 -0.15 -17.00 -18.07
N THR A 223 -0.69 -16.06 -17.30
CA THR A 223 -1.60 -15.02 -17.81
C THR A 223 -0.84 -13.86 -18.44
N CYS A 224 0.39 -13.62 -18.00
CA CYS A 224 1.23 -12.49 -18.45
C CYS A 224 2.16 -12.82 -19.62
N SER A 225 2.64 -14.06 -19.77
CA SER A 225 3.53 -14.45 -20.86
C SER A 225 3.15 -15.80 -21.47
N ALA A 226 3.04 -15.82 -22.81
CA ALA A 226 2.68 -17.01 -23.57
C ALA A 226 3.79 -18.08 -23.60
N GLU A 227 5.04 -17.67 -23.36
CA GLU A 227 6.23 -18.54 -23.40
C GLU A 227 6.29 -19.49 -22.20
N TYR A 228 5.73 -19.08 -21.06
CA TYR A 228 5.72 -19.88 -19.85
C TYR A 228 4.55 -20.87 -19.90
N LYS A 229 4.82 -22.10 -20.34
CA LYS A 229 3.83 -23.20 -20.37
C LYS A 229 3.95 -24.14 -19.16
N GLN A 230 5.13 -24.19 -18.52
CA GLN A 230 5.49 -25.19 -17.50
C GLN A 230 5.59 -24.55 -16.10
N PRO A 231 5.10 -25.20 -15.02
CA PRO A 231 5.18 -24.69 -13.64
C PRO A 231 6.60 -24.44 -13.11
N ASN A 232 7.56 -25.22 -13.61
CA ASN A 232 8.87 -25.38 -12.98
C ASN A 232 9.80 -24.17 -13.21
N THR A 233 9.41 -23.23 -14.07
CA THR A 233 10.26 -22.11 -14.53
C THR A 233 9.88 -20.76 -13.93
N VAL A 234 9.07 -20.73 -12.87
CA VAL A 234 8.65 -19.45 -12.27
C VAL A 234 9.84 -18.77 -11.59
N PRO A 235 10.18 -17.51 -11.95
CA PRO A 235 11.24 -16.78 -11.30
C PRO A 235 10.97 -16.59 -9.80
N LEU A 236 12.03 -16.66 -8.99
CA LEU A 236 11.95 -16.55 -7.53
C LEU A 236 11.19 -15.30 -7.07
N LEU A 237 11.34 -14.18 -7.78
CA LEU A 237 10.65 -12.92 -7.47
C LEU A 237 9.12 -13.06 -7.51
N TRP A 238 8.57 -13.79 -8.48
CA TRP A 238 7.13 -14.05 -8.56
C TRP A 238 6.67 -14.91 -7.38
N ARG A 239 7.42 -15.95 -7.03
CA ARG A 239 7.14 -16.77 -5.84
C ARG A 239 7.13 -15.91 -4.56
N GLN A 240 8.11 -15.02 -4.39
CA GLN A 240 8.16 -14.11 -3.24
C GLN A 240 6.94 -13.18 -3.12
N ILE A 241 6.35 -12.77 -4.25
CA ILE A 241 5.15 -11.92 -4.27
C ILE A 241 3.92 -12.73 -3.86
N TYR A 242 3.66 -13.87 -4.49
CA TYR A 242 2.41 -14.62 -4.28
C TYR A 242 2.53 -15.61 -3.11
N GLU A 243 3.43 -16.59 -3.19
CA GLU A 243 3.65 -17.57 -2.12
C GLU A 243 4.16 -16.91 -0.84
N GLY A 244 5.07 -15.94 -0.96
CA GLY A 244 5.57 -15.19 0.19
C GLY A 244 4.51 -14.33 0.87
N THR A 245 3.46 -13.91 0.16
CA THR A 245 2.29 -13.21 0.74
C THR A 245 1.33 -14.21 1.35
N ALA A 246 1.04 -15.32 0.65
CA ALA A 246 0.23 -16.41 1.17
C ALA A 246 0.78 -16.95 2.51
N ALA A 247 2.08 -17.26 2.56
CA ALA A 247 2.75 -17.74 3.76
C ALA A 247 2.67 -16.72 4.91
N PHE A 248 2.92 -15.43 4.62
CA PHE A 248 2.87 -14.38 5.63
C PHE A 248 1.47 -14.22 6.26
N TYR A 249 0.40 -14.34 5.47
CA TYR A 249 -0.97 -14.23 5.97
C TYR A 249 -1.57 -15.56 6.46
N GLY A 250 -0.78 -16.62 6.52
CA GLY A 250 -1.24 -17.97 6.92
C GLY A 250 -2.30 -18.52 5.97
N MET A 251 -2.20 -18.23 4.68
CA MET A 251 -3.10 -18.76 3.67
C MET A 251 -2.73 -20.20 3.35
N ARG A 252 -3.74 -21.08 3.26
CA ARG A 252 -3.53 -22.49 2.91
C ARG A 252 -3.78 -22.73 1.43
N ARG A 253 -3.02 -23.63 0.81
CA ARG A 253 -3.27 -24.05 -0.57
C ARG A 253 -4.56 -24.87 -0.62
N VAL A 254 -5.42 -24.59 -1.59
CA VAL A 254 -6.68 -25.29 -1.83
C VAL A 254 -6.91 -25.47 -3.31
N GLN A 255 -7.65 -26.53 -3.64
CA GLN A 255 -8.21 -26.73 -4.96
C GLN A 255 -9.68 -26.29 -4.92
N PHE A 256 -10.00 -25.24 -5.65
CA PHE A 256 -11.37 -24.77 -5.82
C PHE A 256 -12.12 -25.73 -6.77
N PRO A 257 -13.35 -26.15 -6.45
CA PRO A 257 -14.07 -27.18 -7.22
C PRO A 257 -14.30 -26.80 -8.70
N HIS A 258 -14.36 -25.51 -9.00
CA HIS A 258 -14.61 -25.01 -10.34
C HIS A 258 -13.38 -24.29 -10.89
N ARG A 259 -13.11 -24.44 -12.17
CA ARG A 259 -12.04 -23.69 -12.83
C ARG A 259 -12.50 -22.25 -13.04
N LEU A 260 -11.74 -21.28 -12.53
CA LEU A 260 -12.01 -19.86 -12.71
C LEU A 260 -11.11 -19.28 -13.79
N ASN A 261 -11.67 -18.44 -14.66
CA ASN A 261 -10.88 -17.67 -15.62
C ASN A 261 -10.12 -16.57 -14.85
N ILE A 262 -8.80 -16.70 -14.80
CA ILE A 262 -7.87 -15.80 -14.10
C ILE A 262 -7.23 -14.78 -15.05
N GLN A 263 -7.54 -14.81 -16.34
CA GLN A 263 -7.07 -13.79 -17.28
C GLN A 263 -7.78 -12.46 -17.00
N CYS A 264 -7.02 -11.38 -16.83
CA CYS A 264 -7.55 -10.04 -16.57
C CYS A 264 -7.75 -9.21 -17.85
N LEU A 265 -6.98 -9.46 -18.92
CA LEU A 265 -7.02 -8.67 -20.15
C LEU A 265 -7.97 -9.26 -21.19
N THR A 266 -8.71 -8.40 -21.90
CA THR A 266 -9.71 -8.82 -22.91
C THR A 266 -9.09 -9.53 -24.11
N GLU A 267 -7.98 -8.99 -24.61
CA GLU A 267 -7.29 -9.42 -25.84
C GLU A 267 -6.51 -10.72 -25.69
N ILE A 268 -6.13 -11.10 -24.46
CA ILE A 268 -5.35 -12.31 -24.21
C ILE A 268 -6.28 -13.52 -24.01
N PRO A 269 -5.98 -14.71 -24.57
CA PRO A 269 -6.78 -15.92 -24.38
C PRO A 269 -7.08 -16.24 -22.91
N ARG A 270 -8.27 -16.81 -22.68
CA ARG A 270 -8.70 -17.23 -21.34
C ARG A 270 -7.71 -18.24 -20.76
N ARG A 271 -7.38 -18.03 -19.48
CA ARG A 271 -6.52 -18.92 -18.69
C ARG A 271 -7.29 -19.28 -17.44
N PHE A 272 -7.27 -20.56 -17.08
CA PHE A 272 -8.10 -21.05 -15.99
C PHE A 272 -7.24 -21.71 -14.92
N SER A 273 -7.54 -21.40 -13.66
CA SER A 273 -6.96 -22.08 -12.50
C SER A 273 -8.05 -22.63 -11.59
N SER A 274 -7.74 -23.75 -10.95
CA SER A 274 -8.45 -24.29 -9.79
C SER A 274 -7.60 -24.22 -8.52
N ASN A 275 -6.35 -23.78 -8.59
CA ASN A 275 -5.42 -23.83 -7.47
C ASN A 275 -5.22 -22.43 -6.90
N PHE A 276 -5.50 -22.28 -5.61
CA PHE A 276 -5.43 -20.99 -4.94
C PHE A 276 -4.83 -21.15 -3.54
N TYR A 277 -4.31 -20.06 -3.00
CA TYR A 277 -4.17 -19.91 -1.56
C TYR A 277 -5.44 -19.28 -1.01
N VAL A 278 -5.94 -19.74 0.13
CA VAL A 278 -7.16 -19.18 0.75
C VAL A 278 -6.88 -18.63 2.15
N LYS A 279 -7.40 -17.43 2.40
CA LYS A 279 -7.56 -16.83 3.72
C LYS A 279 -9.03 -16.81 4.07
N GLN A 280 -9.41 -17.44 5.17
CA GLN A 280 -10.73 -17.22 5.77
C GLN A 280 -10.72 -15.86 6.46
N LEU A 281 -11.72 -15.04 6.16
CA LEU A 281 -11.96 -13.81 6.88
C LEU A 281 -12.79 -14.15 8.12
N GLN A 282 -12.39 -13.64 9.28
CA GLN A 282 -13.26 -13.75 10.44
C GLN A 282 -14.49 -12.88 10.20
N PRO A 283 -15.70 -13.33 10.61
CA PRO A 283 -16.87 -12.48 10.57
C PRO A 283 -16.55 -11.21 11.36
N THR A 284 -16.55 -10.06 10.69
CA THR A 284 -16.47 -8.79 11.39
C THR A 284 -17.74 -8.70 12.22
N ILE A 285 -17.65 -8.99 13.52
CA ILE A 285 -18.72 -8.65 14.46
C ILE A 285 -18.77 -7.12 14.41
N MET A 286 -19.69 -6.57 13.62
CA MET A 286 -19.88 -5.13 13.56
C MET A 286 -20.31 -4.72 14.96
N ALA A 287 -19.39 -4.11 15.71
CA ALA A 287 -19.75 -3.38 16.91
C ALA A 287 -20.81 -2.35 16.46
N LYS A 288 -22.02 -2.47 17.00
CA LYS A 288 -23.06 -1.46 16.86
C LYS A 288 -22.54 -0.17 17.51
N GLY A 289 -21.87 0.69 16.75
CA GLY A 289 -21.34 1.94 17.29
C GLY A 289 -20.52 2.69 16.25
N GLY A 290 -21.14 3.59 15.50
CA GLY A 290 -20.44 4.42 14.54
C GLY A 290 -21.33 5.08 13.48
N LYS A 291 -22.50 5.59 13.87
CA LYS A 291 -23.13 6.65 13.06
C LYS A 291 -22.23 7.89 13.20
N ASN A 292 -21.47 8.25 12.17
CA ASN A 292 -21.02 9.61 11.83
C ASN A 292 -19.88 9.56 10.79
N TYR A 293 -20.18 9.20 9.54
CA TYR A 293 -19.29 9.49 8.40
C TYR A 293 -20.07 9.88 7.13
N GLU A 294 -21.30 10.38 7.28
CA GLU A 294 -22.08 10.98 6.21
C GLU A 294 -22.47 12.41 6.60
N ARG A 295 -21.50 13.34 6.60
CA ARG A 295 -21.79 14.79 6.67
C ARG A 295 -20.57 15.63 6.28
N SER A 296 -20.07 15.47 5.06
CA SER A 296 -19.06 16.39 4.52
C SER A 296 -19.09 16.61 3.00
N GLN A 297 -20.16 16.20 2.29
CA GLN A 297 -20.30 16.50 0.85
C GLN A 297 -21.56 17.28 0.44
N SER A 298 -22.31 17.87 1.38
CA SER A 298 -23.40 18.78 1.03
C SER A 298 -23.23 20.10 1.76
N ARG A 299 -22.47 21.02 1.14
CA ARG A 299 -22.52 22.49 1.29
C ARG A 299 -21.34 23.12 0.56
N ARG A 300 -21.44 23.26 -0.76
CA ARG A 300 -20.76 24.29 -1.57
C ARG A 300 -21.34 24.28 -2.99
N SER A 301 -22.53 24.87 -3.11
CA SER A 301 -23.08 25.34 -4.38
C SER A 301 -24.26 26.28 -4.09
N VAL A 302 -23.97 27.42 -3.47
CA VAL A 302 -24.73 28.66 -3.65
C VAL A 302 -23.74 29.81 -3.43
N LEU A 303 -23.33 30.41 -4.54
CA LEU A 303 -22.98 31.81 -4.82
C LEU A 303 -22.07 31.81 -6.05
#